data_AF-A0A372DXJ6-F1
#
_entry.id   AF-A0A372DXJ6-F1
#
_cell.length_a   1.000
_cell.length_b   1.000
_cell.length_c   1.000
_cell.angle_alpha   90.00
_cell.angle_beta   90.00
_cell.angle_gamma   90.00
#
_symmetry.space_group_name_H-M   'P 1'
#
loop_
_entity.id
_entity.type
_entity.pdbx_description
1 polymer ?
#
loop_
_entity_poly.entity_id
_entity_poly.type
_entity_poly.pdbx_seq_one_letter_code
_entity_poly.pdbx_strand_id
1 'polypeptide(L)'
;MKLKIKNKFMGVLEVANSTGVTKLDVPLNNIHEWYPFSNAYSYKYNVKTKELVLKRLRSSLPVSYGIRTSKEYSKDRVCNTVTWLNHAVKDSNLYIINKAKSYGLPVITETYTQEDVDYGFAQLNVIFSELKSLIISRYLEDKDSDFITKFNHHNPETQYHLAVQDADDAVNTTYDELGQMYKMLLLMKKLSKH
;
A
#
# COMPACT_ATOMS: atom_id res chain seq x y z
N MET A 1 -13.03 0.50 5.08
CA MET A 1 -12.94 -0.94 4.76
C MET A 1 -12.10 -1.61 5.84
N LYS A 2 -12.55 -2.74 6.38
CA LYS A 2 -11.82 -3.49 7.42
C LYS A 2 -11.86 -4.98 7.09
N LEU A 3 -10.70 -5.60 6.91
CA LEU A 3 -10.56 -7.04 6.72
C LEU A 3 -10.19 -7.69 8.06
N LYS A 4 -10.97 -8.69 8.48
CA LYS A 4 -10.70 -9.54 9.64
C LYS A 4 -10.38 -10.94 9.13
N ILE A 5 -9.22 -11.47 9.50
CA ILE A 5 -8.83 -12.84 9.13
C ILE A 5 -9.46 -13.79 10.15
N LYS A 6 -10.17 -14.82 9.67
CA LYS A 6 -10.78 -15.86 10.53
C LYS A 6 -9.84 -17.06 10.64
N ASN A 7 -9.27 -17.48 9.51
CA ASN A 7 -8.28 -18.55 9.39
C ASN A 7 -7.44 -18.31 8.11
N LYS A 8 -6.53 -19.24 7.78
CA LYS A 8 -5.65 -19.10 6.60
C LYS A 8 -6.36 -19.02 5.24
N PHE A 9 -7.62 -19.46 5.13
CA PHE A 9 -8.36 -19.51 3.86
C PHE A 9 -9.45 -18.46 3.75
N MET A 10 -10.03 -18.04 4.88
CA MET A 10 -11.25 -17.25 4.92
C MET A 10 -11.13 -16.05 5.86
N GLY A 11 -11.71 -14.93 5.44
CA GLY A 11 -11.85 -13.71 6.23
C GLY A 11 -13.26 -13.13 6.17
N VAL A 12 -13.46 -12.03 6.88
CA VAL A 12 -14.65 -11.17 6.78
C VAL A 12 -14.21 -9.77 6.41
N LEU A 13 -14.77 -9.27 5.32
CA LEU A 13 -14.60 -7.90 4.87
C LEU A 13 -15.79 -7.04 5.27
N GLU A 14 -15.54 -6.02 6.08
CA GLU A 14 -16.52 -5.00 6.46
C GLU A 14 -16.32 -3.76 5.56
N VAL A 15 -17.32 -3.43 4.78
CA VAL A 15 -17.29 -2.34 3.78
C VAL A 15 -18.54 -1.47 3.86
N ALA A 16 -18.35 -0.17 3.69
CA ALA A 16 -19.47 0.77 3.68
C ALA A 16 -20.30 0.58 2.40
N ASN A 17 -21.62 0.70 2.54
CA ASN A 17 -22.57 0.73 1.43
C ASN A 17 -23.42 2.03 1.53
N SER A 18 -24.49 2.15 0.75
CA SER A 18 -25.37 3.35 0.79
C SER A 18 -26.22 3.48 2.05
N THR A 19 -26.38 2.41 2.83
CA THR A 19 -27.29 2.33 3.99
C THR A 19 -26.59 1.99 5.32
N GLY A 20 -25.25 1.81 5.31
CA GLY A 20 -24.49 1.36 6.47
C GLY A 20 -23.26 0.54 6.09
N VAL A 21 -23.12 -0.64 6.69
CA VAL A 21 -21.97 -1.54 6.51
C VAL A 21 -22.45 -2.93 6.07
N THR A 22 -21.85 -3.46 5.00
CA THR A 22 -22.00 -4.85 4.58
C THR A 22 -20.81 -5.66 5.10
N LYS A 23 -21.09 -6.89 5.56
CA LYS A 23 -20.07 -7.89 5.87
C LYS A 23 -20.11 -8.97 4.79
N LEU A 24 -18.95 -9.29 4.22
CA LEU A 24 -18.79 -10.34 3.22
C LEU A 24 -17.79 -11.35 3.73
N ASP A 25 -18.09 -12.64 3.61
CA ASP A 25 -17.09 -13.69 3.75
C ASP A 25 -16.23 -13.69 2.48
N VAL A 26 -14.90 -13.75 2.65
CA VAL A 26 -13.94 -13.54 1.56
C VAL A 26 -12.87 -14.62 1.54
N PRO A 27 -12.43 -15.06 0.36
CA PRO A 27 -11.28 -15.94 0.20
C PRO A 27 -9.98 -15.15 0.41
N LEU A 28 -9.00 -15.81 1.02
CA LEU A 28 -7.69 -15.23 1.31
C LEU A 28 -6.57 -15.83 0.45
N ASN A 29 -6.80 -16.98 -0.19
CA ASN A 29 -5.83 -17.63 -1.07
C ASN A 29 -5.42 -16.77 -2.28
N ASN A 30 -6.34 -15.96 -2.81
CA ASN A 30 -6.08 -15.05 -3.93
C ASN A 30 -6.22 -13.57 -3.53
N ILE A 31 -5.94 -13.22 -2.26
CA ILE A 31 -6.16 -11.87 -1.74
C ILE A 31 -5.47 -10.76 -2.56
N HIS A 32 -4.31 -11.06 -3.17
CA HIS A 32 -3.59 -10.14 -4.03
C HIS A 32 -4.33 -9.79 -5.34
N GLU A 33 -5.32 -10.59 -5.75
CA GLU A 33 -6.09 -10.37 -6.98
C GLU A 33 -7.25 -9.38 -6.81
N TRP A 34 -7.60 -9.05 -5.55
CA TRP A 34 -8.74 -8.18 -5.29
C TRP A 34 -8.50 -7.14 -4.20
N TYR A 35 -7.65 -7.39 -3.21
CA TYR A 35 -7.44 -6.45 -2.11
C TYR A 35 -6.44 -5.34 -2.49
N PRO A 36 -6.83 -4.05 -2.51
CA PRO A 36 -5.95 -2.98 -2.94
C PRO A 36 -4.81 -2.75 -1.95
N PHE A 37 -3.55 -2.85 -2.42
CA PHE A 37 -2.39 -2.51 -1.61
C PHE A 37 -2.23 -1.00 -1.44
N SER A 38 -2.54 -0.19 -2.47
CA SER A 38 -2.48 1.27 -2.36
C SER A 38 -3.25 1.82 -1.15
N ASN A 39 -2.60 2.75 -0.44
CA ASN A 39 -3.17 3.45 0.72
C ASN A 39 -4.12 4.58 0.31
N ALA A 40 -4.15 4.94 -0.96
CA ALA A 40 -5.07 5.93 -1.51
C ALA A 40 -6.45 5.39 -1.87
N TYR A 41 -6.70 4.08 -1.71
CA TYR A 41 -7.96 3.45 -2.15
C TYR A 41 -8.57 2.54 -1.08
N SER A 42 -9.89 2.42 -1.12
CA SER A 42 -10.66 1.49 -0.30
C SER A 42 -11.88 1.02 -1.06
N TYR A 43 -12.46 -0.12 -0.69
CA TYR A 43 -13.73 -0.56 -1.27
C TYR A 43 -14.96 0.06 -0.60
N LYS A 44 -15.99 0.26 -1.42
CA LYS A 44 -17.39 0.38 -1.02
C LYS A 44 -18.21 -0.73 -1.68
N TYR A 45 -19.25 -1.19 -1.01
CA TYR A 45 -20.15 -2.21 -1.56
C TYR A 45 -21.33 -1.57 -2.28
N ASN A 46 -21.57 -1.97 -3.52
CA ASN A 46 -22.75 -1.60 -4.28
C ASN A 46 -23.84 -2.66 -4.07
N VAL A 47 -24.90 -2.31 -3.34
CA VAL A 47 -25.99 -3.26 -3.01
C VAL A 47 -26.76 -3.70 -4.26
N LYS A 48 -26.88 -2.84 -5.28
CA LYS A 48 -27.65 -3.15 -6.50
C LYS A 48 -26.92 -4.16 -7.38
N THR A 49 -25.61 -3.95 -7.58
CA THR A 49 -24.81 -4.83 -8.45
C THR A 49 -24.12 -5.96 -7.69
N LYS A 50 -24.11 -5.91 -6.36
CA LYS A 50 -23.42 -6.85 -5.46
C LYS A 50 -21.90 -6.88 -5.67
N GLU A 51 -21.31 -5.78 -6.10
CA GLU A 51 -19.88 -5.65 -6.39
C GLU A 51 -19.16 -4.77 -5.38
N LEU A 52 -17.84 -4.92 -5.27
CA LEU A 52 -17.01 -3.95 -4.55
C LEU A 52 -16.43 -2.93 -5.53
N VAL A 53 -16.74 -1.66 -5.29
CA VAL A 53 -16.28 -0.54 -6.11
C VAL A 53 -15.15 0.18 -5.39
N LEU A 54 -14.03 0.39 -6.08
CA LEU A 54 -12.92 1.17 -5.53
C LEU A 54 -13.33 2.63 -5.36
N LYS A 55 -12.99 3.19 -4.21
CA LYS A 55 -13.13 4.60 -3.88
C LYS A 55 -11.75 5.18 -3.58
N ARG A 56 -11.39 6.23 -4.30
CA ARG A 56 -10.20 7.04 -3.98
C ARG A 56 -10.44 7.85 -2.70
N LEU A 57 -9.51 7.74 -1.76
CA LEU A 57 -9.43 8.53 -0.54
C LEU A 57 -8.81 9.89 -0.84
N ARG A 58 -9.05 10.88 0.01
CA ARG A 58 -8.36 12.18 -0.08
C ARG A 58 -6.89 11.96 0.28
N SER A 59 -6.03 11.93 -0.74
CA SER A 59 -4.61 11.62 -0.60
C SER A 59 -3.81 12.26 -1.74
N SER A 60 -2.58 12.68 -1.45
CA SER A 60 -1.58 13.15 -2.42
C SER A 60 -0.82 12.00 -3.08
N LEU A 61 -1.04 10.75 -2.66
CA LEU A 61 -0.38 9.59 -3.25
C LEU A 61 -0.75 9.43 -4.73
N PRO A 62 0.13 8.80 -5.53
CA PRO A 62 -0.08 8.54 -6.95
C PRO A 62 -1.42 7.88 -7.29
N VAL A 63 -1.84 8.05 -8.55
CA VAL A 63 -3.01 7.36 -9.08
C VAL A 63 -2.68 5.88 -9.22
N SER A 64 -3.59 5.00 -8.80
CA SER A 64 -3.48 3.54 -8.99
C SER A 64 -4.76 3.02 -9.62
N TYR A 65 -4.71 1.82 -10.21
CA TYR A 65 -5.88 1.12 -10.77
C TYR A 65 -6.60 1.88 -11.91
N GLY A 66 -5.95 2.91 -12.48
CA GLY A 66 -6.52 3.79 -13.50
C GLY A 66 -7.65 4.71 -13.01
N ILE A 67 -7.89 4.81 -11.71
CA ILE A 67 -9.01 5.58 -11.13
C ILE A 67 -8.51 6.91 -10.59
N ARG A 68 -8.78 8.02 -11.28
CA ARG A 68 -8.33 9.34 -10.81
C ARG A 68 -9.28 9.92 -9.79
N THR A 69 -10.58 9.70 -9.96
CA THR A 69 -11.63 10.23 -9.08
C THR A 69 -12.63 9.15 -8.69
N SER A 70 -13.33 9.35 -7.56
CA SER A 70 -14.37 8.40 -7.09
C SER A 70 -15.61 8.31 -7.98
N LYS A 71 -15.70 9.13 -9.05
CA LYS A 71 -16.84 9.15 -9.97
C LYS A 71 -16.63 8.27 -11.21
N GLU A 72 -15.41 7.77 -11.42
CA GLU A 72 -15.07 6.90 -12.53
C GLU A 72 -15.48 5.46 -12.22
N TYR A 73 -16.74 5.12 -12.54
CA TYR A 73 -17.19 3.72 -12.54
C TYR A 73 -16.80 3.05 -13.85
N SER A 74 -16.09 1.92 -13.77
CA SER A 74 -15.87 1.01 -14.89
C SER A 74 -16.04 -0.43 -14.40
N LYS A 75 -16.75 -1.25 -15.19
CA LYS A 75 -16.96 -2.68 -14.88
C LYS A 75 -15.64 -3.46 -14.77
N ASP A 76 -14.58 -3.01 -15.45
CA ASP A 76 -13.27 -3.67 -15.40
C ASP A 76 -12.44 -3.27 -14.16
N ARG A 77 -12.99 -2.39 -13.31
CA ARG A 77 -12.31 -1.80 -12.15
C ARG A 77 -13.05 -2.04 -10.83
N VAL A 78 -14.05 -2.93 -10.85
CA VAL A 78 -14.77 -3.40 -9.66
C VAL A 78 -14.32 -4.83 -9.34
N CYS A 79 -14.45 -5.23 -8.07
CA CYS A 79 -14.30 -6.63 -7.70
C CYS A 79 -15.65 -7.34 -7.82
N ASN A 80 -15.68 -8.40 -8.61
CA ASN A 80 -16.76 -9.36 -8.60
C ASN A 80 -16.70 -10.16 -7.30
N THR A 81 -17.78 -10.20 -6.52
CA THR A 81 -17.83 -10.87 -5.20
C THR A 81 -18.08 -12.38 -5.27
N VAL A 82 -18.33 -12.91 -6.48
CA VAL A 82 -18.40 -14.35 -6.74
C VAL A 82 -17.01 -14.90 -7.05
N THR A 83 -16.26 -14.22 -7.92
CA THR A 83 -14.92 -14.68 -8.36
C THR A 83 -13.77 -14.11 -7.54
N TRP A 84 -14.01 -13.05 -6.75
CA TRP A 84 -12.99 -12.35 -5.97
C TRP A 84 -11.80 -11.90 -6.81
N LEU A 85 -12.11 -11.28 -7.95
CA LEU A 85 -11.15 -10.76 -8.90
C LEU A 85 -11.47 -9.30 -9.24
N ASN A 86 -10.44 -8.46 -9.20
CA ASN A 86 -10.45 -7.11 -9.77
C ASN A 86 -9.18 -6.95 -10.61
N HIS A 87 -9.31 -6.96 -11.94
CA HIS A 87 -8.17 -6.94 -12.86
C HIS A 87 -7.23 -5.76 -12.62
N ALA A 88 -7.77 -4.55 -12.46
CA ALA A 88 -6.96 -3.37 -12.20
C ALA A 88 -6.16 -3.49 -10.89
N VAL A 89 -6.76 -4.07 -9.85
CA VAL A 89 -6.06 -4.32 -8.57
C VAL A 89 -5.00 -5.41 -8.72
N LYS A 90 -5.35 -6.52 -9.36
CA LYS A 90 -4.41 -7.62 -9.62
C LYS A 90 -3.15 -7.12 -10.34
N ASP A 91 -3.31 -6.41 -11.45
CA ASP A 91 -2.18 -5.95 -12.26
C ASP A 91 -1.28 -4.98 -11.48
N SER A 92 -1.88 -4.03 -10.77
CA SER A 92 -1.14 -3.08 -9.93
C SER A 92 -0.46 -3.77 -8.75
N ASN A 93 -1.10 -4.75 -8.12
CA ASN A 93 -0.51 -5.50 -7.02
C ASN A 93 0.64 -6.39 -7.51
N LEU A 94 0.52 -7.01 -8.69
CA LEU A 94 1.59 -7.82 -9.30
C LEU A 94 2.83 -6.97 -9.60
N TYR A 95 2.66 -5.72 -10.04
CA TYR A 95 3.77 -4.78 -10.16
C TYR A 95 4.48 -4.56 -8.81
N ILE A 96 3.74 -4.29 -7.74
CA ILE A 96 4.31 -4.12 -6.39
C ILE A 96 4.98 -5.40 -5.90
N ILE A 97 4.38 -6.56 -6.14
CA ILE A 97 4.95 -7.87 -5.79
C ILE A 97 6.28 -8.08 -6.49
N ASN A 98 6.36 -7.85 -7.80
CA ASN A 98 7.61 -8.02 -8.55
C ASN A 98 8.68 -7.02 -8.08
N LYS A 99 8.29 -5.80 -7.74
CA LYS A 99 9.21 -4.81 -7.19
C LYS A 99 9.71 -5.22 -5.80
N ALA A 100 8.84 -5.75 -4.94
CA ALA A 100 9.23 -6.29 -3.64
C ALA A 100 10.26 -7.43 -3.79
N LYS A 101 10.06 -8.34 -4.76
CA LYS A 101 11.06 -9.38 -5.08
C LYS A 101 12.40 -8.79 -5.49
N SER A 102 12.42 -7.73 -6.32
CA SER A 102 13.67 -7.08 -6.71
C SER A 102 14.43 -6.44 -5.54
N TYR A 103 13.73 -6.15 -4.44
CA TYR A 103 14.33 -5.66 -3.19
C TYR A 103 14.69 -6.79 -2.22
N GLY A 104 14.55 -8.06 -2.63
CA GLY A 104 14.81 -9.22 -1.77
C GLY A 104 13.77 -9.43 -0.68
N LEU A 105 12.57 -8.84 -0.82
CA LEU A 105 11.48 -9.00 0.16
C LEU A 105 10.67 -10.27 -0.15
N PRO A 106 10.17 -10.98 0.87
CA PRO A 106 9.23 -12.08 0.67
C PRO A 106 7.91 -11.56 0.12
N VAL A 107 7.20 -12.38 -0.65
CA VAL A 107 5.96 -11.96 -1.31
C VAL A 107 4.80 -12.91 -1.08
N ILE A 108 3.58 -12.36 -1.14
CA ILE A 108 2.34 -13.06 -0.80
C ILE A 108 1.94 -14.15 -1.81
N THR A 109 2.51 -14.13 -3.01
CA THR A 109 2.24 -15.11 -4.08
C THR A 109 3.14 -16.34 -4.03
N GLU A 110 4.11 -16.37 -3.12
CA GLU A 110 5.04 -17.48 -2.92
C GLU A 110 4.81 -18.11 -1.55
N THR A 111 5.42 -19.27 -1.30
CA THR A 111 5.41 -19.85 0.04
C THR A 111 6.27 -19.00 0.96
N TYR A 112 5.76 -18.69 2.15
CA TYR A 112 6.47 -17.93 3.17
C TYR A 112 6.13 -18.46 4.57
N THR A 113 7.05 -18.25 5.49
CA THR A 113 6.92 -18.51 6.93
C THR A 113 6.74 -17.19 7.69
N GLN A 114 6.49 -17.28 9.00
CA GLN A 114 6.48 -16.09 9.85
C GLN A 114 7.87 -15.42 9.92
N GLU A 115 8.94 -16.22 9.93
CA GLU A 115 10.33 -15.74 9.98
C GLU A 115 10.69 -14.95 8.72
N ASP A 116 10.28 -15.44 7.54
CA ASP A 116 10.46 -14.73 6.27
C ASP A 116 9.80 -13.35 6.34
N VAL A 117 8.57 -13.28 6.84
CA VAL A 117 7.83 -12.01 6.96
C VAL A 117 8.49 -11.04 7.93
N ASP A 118 9.00 -11.53 9.07
CA ASP A 118 9.70 -10.68 10.04
C ASP A 118 11.04 -10.18 9.49
N TYR A 119 11.77 -11.01 8.72
CA TYR A 119 12.92 -10.59 7.94
C TYR A 119 12.54 -9.51 6.91
N GLY A 120 11.43 -9.70 6.18
CA GLY A 120 10.90 -8.72 5.23
C GLY A 120 10.63 -7.36 5.86
N PHE A 121 10.07 -7.31 7.08
CA PHE A 121 9.91 -6.05 7.81
C PHE A 121 11.25 -5.41 8.20
N ALA A 122 12.24 -6.21 8.60
CA ALA A 122 13.57 -5.71 8.93
C ALA A 122 14.25 -5.08 7.69
N GLN A 123 14.21 -5.75 6.55
CA GLN A 123 14.75 -5.22 5.28
C GLN A 123 14.02 -3.94 4.85
N LEU A 124 12.69 -3.91 4.97
CA LEU A 124 11.92 -2.72 4.62
C LEU A 124 12.29 -1.52 5.51
N ASN A 125 12.59 -1.75 6.79
CA ASN A 125 13.07 -0.71 7.70
C ASN A 125 14.46 -0.18 7.32
N VAL A 126 15.35 -1.05 6.85
CA VAL A 126 16.66 -0.64 6.29
C VAL A 126 16.44 0.25 5.07
N ILE A 127 15.59 -0.16 4.12
CA ILE A 127 15.25 0.63 2.93
C ILE A 127 14.69 2.01 3.29
N PHE A 128 13.77 2.08 4.26
CA PHE A 128 13.25 3.37 4.74
C PHE A 128 14.33 4.26 5.38
N SER A 129 15.27 3.66 6.11
CA SER A 129 16.37 4.39 6.75
C SER A 129 17.34 4.95 5.71
N GLU A 130 17.69 4.17 4.69
CA GLU A 130 18.53 4.61 3.58
C GLU A 130 17.85 5.71 2.75
N LEU A 131 16.55 5.55 2.45
CA LEU A 131 15.77 6.56 1.74
C LEU A 131 15.71 7.88 2.52
N LYS A 132 15.54 7.83 3.84
CA LYS A 132 15.57 9.01 4.71
C LYS A 132 16.90 9.77 4.58
N SER A 133 18.02 9.05 4.66
CA SER A 133 19.34 9.65 4.50
C SER A 133 19.53 10.25 3.11
N LEU A 134 19.13 9.54 2.06
CA LEU A 134 19.21 10.00 0.67
C LEU A 134 18.42 11.30 0.44
N ILE A 135 17.21 11.39 0.97
CA ILE A 135 16.37 12.59 0.82
C ILE A 135 17.02 13.80 1.47
N ILE A 136 17.58 13.64 2.67
CA ILE A 136 18.30 14.73 3.35
C ILE A 136 19.52 15.14 2.52
N SER A 137 20.32 14.18 2.03
CA SER A 137 21.48 14.48 1.19
C SER A 137 21.10 15.25 -0.07
N ARG A 138 20.05 14.83 -0.79
CA ARG A 138 19.56 15.53 -1.99
C ARG A 138 19.02 16.92 -1.69
N TYR A 139 18.31 17.09 -0.57
CA TYR A 139 17.77 18.40 -0.17
C TYR A 139 18.87 19.43 0.10
N LEU A 140 20.05 18.98 0.54
CA LEU A 140 21.19 19.83 0.86
C LEU A 140 22.15 20.08 -0.31
N GLU A 141 22.05 19.32 -1.40
CA GLU A 141 23.02 19.31 -2.52
C GLU A 141 23.22 20.70 -3.15
N ASP A 142 22.14 21.47 -3.29
CA ASP A 142 22.15 22.81 -3.91
C ASP A 142 22.12 23.96 -2.88
N LYS A 143 22.33 23.68 -1.59
CA LYS A 143 22.22 24.69 -0.52
C LYS A 143 23.59 25.25 -0.14
N ASP A 144 23.64 26.52 0.21
CA ASP A 144 24.86 27.16 0.71
C ASP A 144 25.26 26.69 2.12
N SER A 145 26.50 26.97 2.51
CA SER A 145 27.07 26.56 3.79
C SER A 145 26.35 27.16 5.00
N ASP A 146 25.80 28.37 4.88
CA ASP A 146 25.10 29.04 5.98
C ASP A 146 23.75 28.37 6.23
N PHE A 147 23.05 28.00 5.15
CA PHE A 147 21.83 27.21 5.21
C PHE A 147 22.09 25.83 5.83
N ILE A 148 23.10 25.10 5.35
CA ILE A 148 23.43 23.76 5.87
C ILE A 148 23.75 23.83 7.37
N THR A 149 24.51 24.85 7.79
CA THR A 149 24.82 25.07 9.20
C THR A 149 23.54 25.26 10.02
N LYS A 150 22.62 26.14 9.60
CA LYS A 150 21.32 26.34 10.27
C LYS A 150 20.48 25.06 10.29
N PHE A 151 20.42 24.35 9.17
CA PHE A 151 19.70 23.09 9.04
C PHE A 151 20.17 22.04 10.05
N ASN A 152 21.48 21.91 10.23
CA ASN A 152 22.08 20.95 11.15
C ASN A 152 21.82 21.25 12.64
N HIS A 153 21.36 22.45 12.99
CA HIS A 153 20.92 22.77 14.36
C HIS A 153 19.53 22.20 14.69
N HIS A 154 18.74 21.81 13.69
CA HIS A 154 17.48 21.10 13.91
C HIS A 154 17.74 19.66 14.35
N ASN A 155 16.81 19.07 15.09
CA ASN A 155 16.86 17.64 15.42
C ASN A 155 16.63 16.78 14.14
N PRO A 156 17.05 15.50 14.14
CA PRO A 156 16.96 14.63 12.95
C PRO A 156 15.55 14.43 12.38
N GLU A 157 14.51 14.57 13.21
CA GLU A 157 13.11 14.44 12.78
C GLU A 157 12.65 15.69 12.02
N THR A 158 12.98 16.87 12.55
CA THR A 158 12.69 18.16 11.90
C THR A 158 13.47 18.29 10.59
N GLN A 159 14.74 17.90 10.56
CA GLN A 159 15.54 17.87 9.33
C GLN A 159 14.88 17.05 8.23
N TYR A 160 14.46 15.83 8.58
CA TYR A 160 13.76 14.95 7.66
C TYR A 160 12.42 15.52 7.20
N HIS A 161 11.65 16.11 8.10
CA HIS A 161 10.35 16.70 7.76
C HIS A 161 10.49 17.82 6.72
N LEU A 162 11.47 18.71 6.90
CA LEU A 162 11.77 19.77 5.93
C LEU A 162 12.19 19.18 4.59
N ALA A 163 13.09 18.19 4.59
CA ALA A 163 13.58 17.57 3.37
C ALA A 163 12.48 16.82 2.60
N VAL A 164 11.55 16.15 3.28
CA VAL A 164 10.42 15.45 2.65
C VAL A 164 9.38 16.41 2.08
N GLN A 165 9.17 17.57 2.70
CA GLN A 165 8.23 18.57 2.18
C GLN A 165 8.67 19.15 0.83
N ASP A 166 9.98 19.20 0.59
CA ASP A 166 10.59 19.68 -0.67
C ASP A 166 10.88 18.54 -1.65
N ALA A 167 10.51 17.30 -1.31
CA ALA A 167 10.86 16.13 -2.11
C ALA A 167 10.07 16.05 -3.43
N ASP A 168 10.73 15.53 -4.46
CA ASP A 168 10.17 15.37 -5.80
C ASP A 168 9.12 14.24 -5.91
N ASP A 169 8.44 14.19 -7.05
CA ASP A 169 7.44 13.16 -7.35
C ASP A 169 8.03 11.74 -7.38
N ALA A 170 9.34 11.58 -7.63
CA ALA A 170 10.00 10.29 -7.62
C ALA A 170 10.13 9.74 -6.20
N VAL A 171 10.45 10.59 -5.23
CA VAL A 171 10.43 10.25 -3.79
C VAL A 171 9.01 9.89 -3.35
N ASN A 172 8.01 10.68 -3.74
CA ASN A 172 6.60 10.38 -3.42
C ASN A 172 6.15 9.03 -3.99
N THR A 173 6.55 8.72 -5.22
CA THR A 173 6.27 7.42 -5.86
C THR A 173 6.95 6.28 -5.10
N THR A 174 8.20 6.46 -4.70
CA THR A 174 8.95 5.47 -3.93
C THR A 174 8.29 5.18 -2.57
N TYR A 175 7.86 6.22 -1.85
CA TYR A 175 7.12 6.05 -0.60
C TYR A 175 5.78 5.33 -0.77
N ASP A 176 5.05 5.62 -1.86
CA ASP A 176 3.80 4.91 -2.14
C ASP A 176 4.07 3.41 -2.34
N GLU A 177 5.04 3.05 -3.17
CA GLU A 177 5.39 1.66 -3.43
C GLU A 177 5.84 0.94 -2.14
N LEU A 178 6.73 1.54 -1.34
CA LEU A 178 7.14 0.97 -0.06
C LEU A 178 5.97 0.84 0.92
N GLY A 179 5.05 1.80 0.93
CA GLY A 179 3.82 1.73 1.72
C GLY A 179 2.88 0.61 1.27
N GLN A 180 2.87 0.28 -0.02
CA GLN A 180 2.13 -0.87 -0.56
C GLN A 180 2.81 -2.20 -0.20
N MET A 181 4.14 -2.28 -0.27
CA MET A 181 4.92 -3.44 0.18
C MET A 181 4.72 -3.70 1.67
N TYR A 182 4.75 -2.66 2.51
CA TYR A 182 4.45 -2.76 3.94
C TYR A 182 3.07 -3.40 4.18
N LYS A 183 2.06 -2.96 3.43
CA LYS A 183 0.70 -3.49 3.55
C LYS A 183 0.60 -4.95 3.12
N MET A 184 1.32 -5.34 2.07
CA MET A 184 1.45 -6.74 1.65
C MET A 184 2.08 -7.59 2.76
N LEU A 185 3.23 -7.17 3.32
CA LEU A 185 3.88 -7.88 4.43
C LEU A 185 2.97 -7.97 5.66
N LEU A 186 2.18 -6.92 5.94
CA LEU A 186 1.22 -6.92 7.05
C LEU A 186 0.08 -7.92 6.83
N LEU A 187 -0.36 -8.13 5.59
CA LEU A 187 -1.32 -9.18 5.25
C LEU A 187 -0.69 -10.55 5.45
N MET A 188 0.51 -10.77 4.92
CA MET A 188 1.26 -12.03 5.08
C MET A 188 1.44 -12.37 6.57
N LYS A 189 1.86 -11.41 7.40
CA LYS A 189 2.02 -11.56 8.86
C LYS A 189 0.75 -11.99 9.59
N LYS A 190 -0.41 -11.56 9.11
CA LYS A 190 -1.70 -11.95 9.70
C LYS A 190 -2.14 -13.32 9.21
N LEU A 191 -1.80 -13.68 7.98
CA LEU A 191 -2.10 -14.98 7.38
C LEU A 191 -1.22 -16.10 7.95
N SER A 192 0.06 -15.83 8.22
CA SER A 192 1.03 -16.79 8.80
C SER A 192 0.75 -17.17 10.25
N LYS A 193 -0.13 -16.45 10.95
CA LYS A 193 -0.56 -16.77 12.32
C LYS A 193 -1.60 -17.90 12.39
N HIS A 194 -2.06 -18.42 11.25
CA HIS A 194 -3.12 -19.40 11.11
C HIS A 194 -2.72 -20.54 10.19
#